data_AF-A0A2S6R3R1-F1
#
_entry.id   AF-A0A2S6R3R1-F1
#
_cell.length_a   1.000
_cell.length_b   1.000
_cell.length_c   1.000
_cell.angle_alpha   90.00
_cell.angle_beta   90.00
_cell.angle_gamma   90.00
#
_symmetry.space_group_name_H-M   'P 1'
#
loop_
_entity.id
_entity.type
_entity.pdbx_description
1 polymer ?
#
loop_
_entity_poly.entity_id
_entity_poly.type
_entity_poly.pdbx_seq_one_letter_code
_entity_poly.pdbx_strand_id
1 'polypeptide(L)' 'AREPDLRKVLKSGGFLTRDSRVVERKKYGKAKARRSFQFSKR' A
#
# COMPACT_ATOMS: atom_id res chain seq x y z
N ALA A 1 -15.87 19.96 -22.32
CA ALA A 1 -16.73 20.43 -21.23
C ALA A 1 -16.28 19.75 -19.93
N ARG A 2 -16.31 20.44 -18.79
CA ARG A 2 -16.03 19.85 -17.48
C ARG A 2 -17.37 19.64 -16.79
N GLU A 3 -17.65 18.43 -16.32
CA GLU A 3 -18.87 18.08 -15.59
C GLU A 3 -18.55 18.01 -14.08
N PRO A 4 -18.67 19.12 -13.34
CA PRO A 4 -18.28 19.18 -11.94
C PRO A 4 -19.12 18.30 -11.02
N ASP A 5 -20.36 17.98 -11.42
CA ASP A 5 -21.31 17.22 -10.62
C ASP A 5 -20.93 15.74 -10.47
N LEU A 6 -20.30 15.15 -11.49
CA LEU A 6 -19.81 13.77 -11.45
C LEU A 6 -18.71 13.56 -10.41
N ARG A 7 -18.00 14.64 -10.02
CA ARG A 7 -16.92 14.53 -9.02
C ARG A 7 -17.42 14.00 -7.68
N LYS A 8 -18.65 14.34 -7.28
CA LYS A 8 -19.23 13.87 -6.01
C LYS A 8 -19.44 12.35 -6.04
N VAL A 9 -20.04 11.84 -7.11
CA VAL A 9 -20.34 10.41 -7.33
C VAL A 9 -19.04 9.60 -7.48
N LEU A 10 -18.07 10.11 -8.22
CA LEU A 10 -16.78 9.43 -8.40
C LEU A 10 -15.94 9.40 -7.12
N LYS A 11 -16.04 10.45 -6.29
CA LYS A 11 -15.35 10.51 -4.99
C LYS A 11 -15.97 9.53 -4.00
N SER A 12 -17.30 9.45 -3.91
CA SER A 12 -17.96 8.47 -3.04
C SER A 12 -17.69 7.03 -3.49
N GLY A 13 -17.57 6.80 -4.80
CA GLY A 13 -17.18 5.50 -5.36
C GLY A 13 -15.69 5.16 -5.28
N GLY A 14 -14.82 6.05 -4.79
CA GLY A 14 -13.38 5.79 -4.65
C GLY A 14 -12.57 5.78 -5.95
N PHE A 15 -13.16 6.19 -7.08
CA PHE A 15 -12.51 6.14 -8.40
C PHE A 15 -11.48 7.25 -8.66
N LEU A 16 -11.38 8.22 -7.74
CA LEU A 16 -10.46 9.35 -7.87
C LEU A 16 -9.12 9.11 -7.17
N THR A 17 -9.01 8.09 -6.32
CA THR A 17 -7.79 7.80 -5.56
C THR A 17 -6.90 6.82 -6.31
N ARG A 18 -5.63 7.17 -6.50
CA ARG A 18 -4.61 6.21 -6.92
C ARG A 18 -4.22 5.33 -5.74
N ASP A 19 -4.01 4.04 -5.99
CA ASP A 19 -3.36 3.17 -5.02
C ASP A 19 -1.94 3.68 -4.73
N SER A 20 -1.65 3.93 -3.45
CA SER A 20 -0.36 4.42 -2.98
C SER A 20 0.56 3.29 -2.50
N ARG A 21 0.10 2.04 -2.50
CA ARG A 21 0.90 0.90 -2.02
C ARG A 21 2.14 0.72 -2.89
N VAL A 22 3.28 0.60 -2.21
CA VAL A 22 4.59 0.32 -2.81
C VAL A 22 5.22 -0.84 -2.06
N VAL A 23 6.01 -1.64 -2.76
CA VAL A 23 6.72 -2.79 -2.18
C VAL A 23 7.67 -2.32 -1.08
N GLU A 24 7.53 -2.88 0.11
CA GLU A 24 8.45 -2.62 1.22
C GLU A 24 9.85 -3.18 0.91
N ARG A 25 10.89 -2.38 1.18
CA ARG A 25 12.27 -2.84 1.01
C ARG A 25 12.61 -4.00 1.94
N LYS A 26 13.57 -4.82 1.54
CA LYS A 26 14.23 -5.79 2.41
C LYS A 26 15.08 -5.06 3.47
N LYS A 27 14.91 -5.45 4.74
CA LYS A 27 15.72 -4.96 5.87
C LYS A 27 16.84 -5.95 6.19
N TYR A 28 17.99 -5.47 6.65
CA TYR A 28 19.10 -6.32 7.06
C TYR A 28 18.70 -7.21 8.24
N GLY A 29 19.32 -8.40 8.35
CA GLY A 29 18.96 -9.39 9.37
C GLY A 29 17.61 -10.07 9.17
N LYS A 30 16.89 -9.80 8.06
CA LYS A 30 15.60 -10.43 7.75
C LYS A 30 15.63 -11.12 6.38
N ALA A 31 14.86 -12.20 6.26
CA ALA A 31 14.71 -12.96 5.03
C ALA A 31 13.93 -12.17 3.95
N LYS A 32 12.95 -11.36 4.37
CA LYS A 32 12.14 -10.45 3.52
C LYS A 32 11.90 -9.11 4.23
N ALA A 33 11.03 -8.26 3.71
CA ALA A 33 10.70 -6.96 4.33
C ALA A 33 10.35 -7.06 5.83
N ARG A 34 9.61 -8.11 6.23
CA ARG A 34 9.19 -8.33 7.63
C ARG A 34 9.57 -9.68 8.23
N ARG A 35 9.76 -10.74 7.43
CA ARG A 35 10.03 -12.12 7.87
C ARG A 35 11.42 -12.27 8.52
N SER A 36 11.46 -12.67 9.79
CA SER A 36 12.68 -12.99 10.54
C SER A 36 13.07 -14.48 10.39
N PHE A 37 14.30 -14.79 10.78
CA PHE A 37 14.75 -16.16 10.99
C PHE A 37 14.26 -16.67 12.36
N GLN A 38 14.17 -17.99 12.52
CA GLN A 38 13.86 -18.61 13.81
C GLN A 38 15.05 -18.46 14.76
N PHE A 39 14.79 -18.08 16.01
CA PHE A 39 15.80 -18.01 17.05
C PHE A 39 15.85 -19.32 17.84
N SER A 40 17.04 -19.91 17.98
CA SER A 40 17.31 -21.02 18.90
C SER A 40 18.06 -20.48 20.12
N LYS A 41 17.49 -20.66 21.32
CA LYS A 41 18.21 -20.44 22.58
C LYS A 41 19.23 -21.55 22.79
N ARG A 42 20.33 -21.21 23.47
CA ARG A 42 21.32 -22.18 23.97
C ARG A 42 20.84 -22.78 25.28
#